data_AF-A0A383BVA1-F1
#
_entry.id   AF-A0A383BVA1-F1
#
_cell.length_a   1.000
_cell.length_b   1.000
_cell.length_c   1.000
_cell.angle_alpha   90.00
_cell.angle_beta   90.00
_cell.angle_gamma   90.00
#
_symmetry.space_group_name_H-M   'P 1'
#
loop_
_entity.id
_entity.type
_entity.pdbx_description
1 polymer ?
#
loop_
_entity_poly.entity_id
_entity_poly.type
_entity_poly.pdbx_seq_one_letter_code
_entity_poly.pdbx_strand_id
1 'polypeptide(L)'
;EALAGLLVGVTISGVLLAIFQSNAGGAWDNAKKYIEGGQFGGKGSDSHKAAVCGDTVGDPFKDTSGPALNILVKLMSVIALVIAPLL
;
A
#
# COMPACT_ATOMS: atom_id res chain seq x y z
N GLU A 1 22.48 -19.59 -2.88
CA GLU A 1 22.18 -19.11 -1.51
C GLU A 1 21.74 -17.64 -1.46
N ALA A 2 22.47 -16.68 -2.08
CA ALA A 2 22.09 -15.27 -2.09
C ALA A 2 20.67 -14.97 -2.64
N LEU A 3 20.26 -15.67 -3.71
CA LEU A 3 18.92 -15.54 -4.30
C LEU A 3 17.80 -15.93 -3.32
N ALA A 4 18.00 -16.98 -2.52
CA ALA A 4 17.04 -17.42 -1.52
C ALA A 4 16.90 -16.38 -0.39
N GLY A 5 18.03 -15.80 0.07
CA GLY A 5 18.02 -14.73 1.06
C GLY A 5 17.29 -13.47 0.57
N LEU A 6 17.50 -13.08 -0.69
CA LEU A 6 16.80 -11.95 -1.32
C LEU A 6 15.28 -12.18 -1.39
N LEU A 7 14.84 -13.38 -1.81
CA LEU A 7 13.41 -13.72 -1.89
C LEU A 7 12.73 -13.66 -0.53
N VAL A 8 13.36 -14.21 0.51
CA VAL A 8 12.83 -14.17 1.88
C VAL A 8 12.74 -12.73 2.36
N GLY A 9 13.79 -11.94 2.15
CA GLY A 9 13.83 -10.52 2.54
C GLY A 9 12.71 -9.71 1.90
N VAL A 10 12.58 -9.79 0.56
CA VAL A 10 11.58 -9.01 -0.16
C VAL A 10 10.15 -9.51 0.10
N THR A 11 9.95 -10.80 0.37
CA THR A 11 8.63 -11.31 0.77
C THR A 11 8.20 -10.70 2.11
N ILE A 12 9.06 -10.73 3.12
CA ILE A 12 8.73 -10.23 4.45
C ILE A 12 8.53 -8.71 4.43
N SER A 13 9.46 -7.96 3.84
CA SER A 13 9.34 -6.50 3.78
C SER A 13 8.20 -6.04 2.88
N GLY A 14 8.00 -6.72 1.74
CA GLY A 14 6.99 -6.38 0.74
C GLY A 14 5.56 -6.62 1.24
N VAL A 15 5.31 -7.74 1.92
CA VAL A 15 3.98 -8.04 2.48
C VAL A 15 3.60 -7.04 3.57
N LEU A 16 4.52 -6.73 4.49
CA LEU A 16 4.26 -5.75 5.55
C LEU A 16 3.96 -4.36 4.97
N LEU A 17 4.73 -3.93 3.97
CA LEU A 17 4.53 -2.64 3.33
C LEU A 17 3.24 -2.59 2.50
N ALA A 18 2.88 -3.67 1.81
CA ALA A 18 1.64 -3.76 1.04
C ALA A 18 0.39 -3.63 1.93
N ILE A 19 0.41 -4.28 3.10
CA ILE A 19 -0.68 -4.19 4.10
C ILE A 19 -0.75 -2.78 4.67
N PHE A 20 0.39 -2.21 5.05
CA PHE A 20 0.45 -0.85 5.59
C PHE A 20 -0.14 0.17 4.61
N GLN A 21 0.30 0.15 3.35
CA GLN A 21 -0.13 1.11 2.33
C GLN A 21 -1.63 0.98 2.02
N SER A 22 -2.12 -0.25 1.89
CA SER A 22 -3.54 -0.52 1.62
C SER A 22 -4.43 -0.05 2.79
N ASN A 23 -4.02 -0.35 4.03
CA ASN A 23 -4.81 0.01 5.21
C ASN A 23 -4.74 1.51 5.52
N ALA A 24 -3.57 2.13 5.40
CA ALA A 24 -3.40 3.56 5.65
C ALA A 24 -4.19 4.41 4.64
N GLY A 25 -4.08 4.10 3.35
CA GLY A 25 -4.84 4.80 2.32
C GLY A 25 -6.35 4.60 2.46
N GLY A 26 -6.80 3.38 2.78
CA GLY A 26 -8.21 3.12 3.08
C GLY A 26 -8.73 3.84 4.32
N ALA A 27 -7.90 3.94 5.37
CA ALA A 27 -8.26 4.67 6.59
C ALA A 27 -8.42 6.18 6.32
N TRP A 28 -7.52 6.78 5.53
CA TRP A 28 -7.63 8.20 5.17
C TRP A 28 -8.85 8.50 4.29
N ASP A 29 -9.19 7.65 3.32
CA ASP A 29 -10.42 7.81 2.52
C ASP A 29 -11.68 7.70 3.38
N ASN A 30 -11.71 6.72 4.28
CA ASN A 30 -12.83 6.53 5.20
C ASN A 30 -12.96 7.68 6.20
N ALA A 31 -11.85 8.22 6.70
CA ALA A 31 -11.86 9.40 7.56
C ALA A 31 -12.40 10.64 6.83
N LYS A 32 -11.99 10.85 5.58
CA LYS A 32 -12.56 11.90 4.71
C LYS A 32 -14.07 11.72 4.56
N LYS A 33 -14.54 10.52 4.18
CA LYS A 33 -15.98 10.20 4.03
C LYS A 33 -16.77 10.39 5.32
N TYR A 34 -16.18 10.07 6.47
CA TYR A 34 -16.81 10.26 7.78
C TYR A 34 -17.05 11.74 8.08
N ILE A 35 -16.07 12.60 7.79
CA ILE A 35 -16.20 14.05 7.93
C ILE A 35 -17.19 14.60 6.90
N GLU A 36 -17.17 14.08 5.67
CA GLU A 36 -18.16 14.44 4.65
C GLU A 36 -19.61 14.10 5.05
N GLY A 37 -19.80 13.11 5.93
CA GLY A 37 -21.08 12.75 6.54
C GLY A 37 -21.57 13.70 7.62
N GLY A 38 -20.89 14.82 7.86
CA GLY A 38 -21.30 15.87 8.80
C GLY A 38 -20.59 15.86 10.15
N GLN A 39 -19.68 14.91 10.37
CA GLN A 39 -18.88 14.84 11.60
C GLN A 39 -17.72 15.86 11.51
N PHE A 40 -17.26 16.35 12.66
CA PHE A 40 -16.14 17.32 12.76
C PHE A 40 -16.27 18.58 11.87
N GLY A 41 -17.50 19.06 11.68
CA GLY A 41 -17.77 20.30 10.95
C GLY A 41 -18.18 20.11 9.49
N GLY A 42 -18.20 18.88 8.97
CA GLY A 42 -18.76 18.61 7.64
C GLY A 42 -17.87 19.09 6.48
N LYS A 43 -18.43 19.02 5.27
CA LYS A 43 -17.76 19.46 4.03
C LYS A 43 -17.38 20.94 4.11
N GLY A 44 -16.15 21.26 3.69
CA GLY A 44 -15.62 22.63 3.66
C GLY A 44 -15.02 23.11 4.99
N SER A 45 -15.17 22.36 6.08
CA SER A 45 -14.47 22.62 7.34
C SER A 45 -12.96 22.42 7.20
N ASP A 46 -12.19 22.98 8.14
CA ASP A 46 -10.73 22.77 8.15
C ASP A 46 -10.37 21.31 8.39
N SER A 47 -11.19 20.58 9.17
CA SER A 47 -11.08 19.12 9.33
C SER A 47 -11.25 18.38 7.98
N HIS A 48 -12.19 18.82 7.14
CA HIS A 48 -12.40 18.23 5.81
C HIS A 48 -11.20 18.48 4.90
N LYS A 49 -10.66 19.69 4.88
CA LYS A 49 -9.45 20.00 4.09
C LYS A 49 -8.24 19.15 4.51
N ALA A 50 -8.05 18.98 5.83
CA ALA A 50 -6.98 18.12 6.35
C ALA A 50 -7.18 16.65 5.94
N ALA A 51 -8.41 16.14 6.00
CA ALA A 51 -8.72 14.78 5.59
C ALA A 51 -8.58 14.56 4.07
N VAL A 52 -8.92 15.55 3.25
CA VAL A 52 -8.67 15.52 1.79
C VAL A 52 -7.17 15.46 1.50
N CYS A 53 -6.35 16.20 2.24
CA CYS A 53 -4.89 16.10 2.12
C CYS A 53 -4.38 14.68 2.46
N GLY A 54 -4.89 14.09 3.55
CA GLY A 54 -4.54 12.72 3.93
C GLY A 54 -4.93 11.68 2.89
N ASP A 55 -6.14 11.78 2.33
CA ASP A 55 -6.60 10.88 1.27
C ASP A 55 -5.79 11.04 -0.02
N THR A 56 -5.41 12.26 -0.39
CA THR A 56 -4.55 12.52 -1.56
C THR A 56 -3.17 11.85 -1.42
N VAL A 57 -2.63 11.80 -0.20
CA VAL A 57 -1.40 11.04 0.10
C VAL A 57 -1.66 9.53 0.10
N GLY A 58 -2.85 9.11 0.53
CA GLY A 58 -3.29 7.72 0.59
C GLY A 58 -3.65 7.07 -0.75
N ASP A 59 -4.05 7.86 -1.75
CA ASP A 59 -4.47 7.37 -3.07
C ASP A 59 -3.34 6.60 -3.79
N PRO A 60 -2.11 7.15 -3.92
CA PRO A 60 -0.99 6.37 -4.45
C PRO A 60 -0.71 5.09 -3.65
N PHE A 61 -0.92 5.12 -2.33
CA PHE A 61 -0.63 3.99 -1.45
C PHE A 61 -1.62 2.83 -1.65
N LYS A 62 -2.93 3.11 -1.65
CA LYS A 62 -3.95 2.06 -1.75
C LYS A 62 -4.21 1.61 -3.19
N ASP A 63 -4.08 2.49 -4.18
CA ASP A 63 -4.47 2.20 -5.56
C ASP A 63 -3.30 1.85 -6.48
N THR A 64 -2.08 2.25 -6.12
CA THR A 64 -0.89 2.03 -6.98
C THR A 64 0.16 1.15 -6.30
N SER A 65 0.85 1.65 -5.27
CA SER A 65 2.02 0.98 -4.72
C SER A 65 1.67 -0.26 -3.89
N GLY A 66 0.60 -0.21 -3.09
CA GLY A 66 0.15 -1.34 -2.26
C GLY A 66 -0.19 -2.58 -3.11
N PRO A 67 -1.07 -2.47 -4.12
CA PRO A 67 -1.36 -3.57 -5.03
C PRO A 67 -0.13 -4.04 -5.83
N ALA A 68 0.74 -3.12 -6.26
CA ALA A 68 1.94 -3.45 -7.05
C ALA A 68 2.95 -4.30 -6.26
N LEU A 69 3.08 -4.10 -4.94
CA LEU A 69 3.97 -4.89 -4.09
C LEU A 69 3.60 -6.39 -4.06
N ASN A 70 2.30 -6.71 -4.09
CA ASN A 70 1.84 -8.10 -4.16
C ASN A 70 2.23 -8.78 -5.49
N ILE A 71 2.18 -8.03 -6.59
CA ILE A 71 2.60 -8.52 -7.91
C ILE A 71 4.11 -8.68 -7.95
N LEU A 72 4.86 -7.72 -7.41
CA LEU A 72 6.32 -7.75 -7.34
C LEU A 72 6.82 -9.02 -6.63
N VAL A 73 6.27 -9.35 -5.46
CA VAL A 73 6.67 -10.56 -4.70
C VAL A 73 6.41 -11.84 -5.51
N LYS A 74 5.26 -11.93 -6.19
CA LYS A 74 4.91 -13.08 -7.02
C LYS A 74 5.82 -13.21 -8.25
N LEU A 75 6.04 -12.12 -8.98
CA LEU A 75 6.88 -12.12 -10.18
C LEU A 75 8.33 -12.45 -9.85
N MET A 76 8.88 -11.89 -8.77
CA MET A 76 10.24 -12.23 -8.36
C MET A 76 10.38 -13.70 -7.98
N SER A 77 9.36 -14.30 -7.33
CA SER A 77 9.37 -15.73 -7.01
C SER A 77 9.36 -16.59 -8.27
N VAL A 78 8.56 -16.24 -9.28
CA VAL A 78 8.50 -16.95 -10.56
C VAL A 78 9.81 -16.81 -11.35
N ILE A 79 10.35 -15.59 -11.45
CA ILE A 79 11.62 -15.35 -12.15
C ILE A 79 12.76 -16.12 -11.46
N ALA A 80 12.80 -16.12 -10.12
CA ALA A 80 13.80 -16.87 -9.38
C ALA A 80 13.73 -18.38 -9.64
N LEU A 81 12.52 -18.94 -9.77
CA LEU A 81 12.33 -20.36 -10.13
C LEU A 81 12.83 -20.65 -11.56
N VAL A 82 12.61 -19.75 -12.50
CA VAL A 82 13.04 -19.91 -13.90
C VAL A 82 14.57 -19.86 -14.04
N ILE A 83 15.25 -19.00 -13.29
CA ILE A 83 16.71 -18.85 -13.37
C ILE A 83 17.47 -19.82 -12.44
N ALA A 84 16.80 -20.43 -11.46
CA ALA A 84 17.42 -21.38 -10.52
C ALA A 84 18.27 -22.48 -11.18
N PRO A 85 17.87 -23.15 -12.28
CA PRO A 85 18.72 -24.16 -12.91
C PRO A 85 19.92 -23.60 -13.68
N LEU A 86 20.00 -22.28 -13.88
CA LEU A 86 21.11 -21.60 -14.56
C LEU A 86 22.17 -21.05 -13.58
N LEU A 87 21.92 -21.15 -12.27
CA LEU A 87 22.74 -20.62 -11.18
C LEU A 87 23.27 -21.74 -10.28
#